data_AF-A0A536DUI0-F1
#
_entry.id   AF-A0A536DUI0-F1
#
_cell.length_a   1.000
_cell.length_b   1.000
_cell.length_c   1.000
_cell.angle_alpha   90.00
_cell.angle_beta   90.00
_cell.angle_gamma   90.00
#
_symmetry.space_group_name_H-M   'P 1'
#
loop_
_entity.id
_entity.type
_entity.pdbx_description
1 polymer ?
#
loop_
_entity_poly.entity_id
_entity_poly.type
_entity_poly.pdbx_seq_one_letter_code
_entity_poly.pdbx_strand_id
1 'polypeptide(L)' 'MIKFIVEVLLAIFLHPVAFVLCIIDIVNRKDLGGGWKVLWIIITFFWGIGPILYILLGRGKFW' A
#
# COMPACT_ATOMS: atom_id res chain seq x y z
N MET A 1 16.62 13.35 -12.01
CA MET A 1 15.41 12.99 -12.79
C MET A 1 15.23 11.48 -12.94
N ILE A 2 16.19 10.74 -13.50
CA ILE A 2 16.09 9.28 -13.71
C ILE A 2 15.74 8.51 -12.41
N LYS A 3 16.41 8.81 -11.30
CA LYS A 3 16.13 8.19 -9.98
C LYS A 3 14.67 8.33 -9.55
N PHE A 4 14.10 9.53 -9.67
CA PHE A 4 12.70 9.80 -9.31
C PHE A 4 11.71 9.03 -10.20
N ILE A 5 11.99 8.93 -11.50
CA ILE A 5 11.15 8.18 -12.44
C ILE A 5 11.16 6.68 -12.08
N VAL A 6 12.33 6.13 -11.74
CA VAL A 6 12.46 4.73 -11.30
C VAL A 6 11.72 4.48 -9.98
N GLU A 7 11.86 5.38 -9.00
CA GLU A 7 11.14 5.30 -7.71
C GLU A 7 9.62 5.31 -7.91
N VAL A 8 9.10 6.21 -8.74
CA VAL A 8 7.66 6.31 -9.03
C VAL A 8 7.15 5.07 -9.77
N LEU A 9 7.89 4.57 -10.76
CA LEU A 9 7.55 3.33 -11.46
C LEU A 9 7.51 2.15 -10.49
N LEU A 10 8.56 1.97 -9.68
CA LEU A 10 8.60 0.91 -8.68
C LEU A 10 7.47 1.05 -7.67
N ALA A 11 7.17 2.26 -7.20
CA ALA A 11 6.06 2.50 -6.28
C ALA A 11 4.72 2.10 -6.89
N ILE A 12 4.44 2.50 -8.14
CA ILE A 12 3.19 2.20 -8.83
C ILE A 12 3.00 0.69 -9.01
N PHE A 13 4.06 -0.10 -9.18
CA PHE A 13 3.94 -1.56 -9.30
C PHE A 13 3.97 -2.29 -7.96
N LEU A 14 4.87 -1.90 -7.05
CA LEU A 14 5.05 -2.57 -5.77
C LEU A 14 3.87 -2.35 -4.83
N HIS A 15 3.23 -1.17 -4.84
CA HIS A 15 2.11 -0.91 -3.93
C HIS A 15 0.87 -1.74 -4.25
N PRO A 16 0.39 -1.85 -5.50
CA PRO A 16 -0.71 -2.75 -5.84
C PRO A 16 -0.38 -4.21 -5.54
N VAL A 17 0.84 -4.67 -5.83
CA VAL A 17 1.26 -6.04 -5.52
C VAL A 17 1.23 -6.28 -4.01
N ALA A 18 1.82 -5.37 -3.21
CA ALA A 18 1.81 -5.46 -1.76
C ALA A 18 0.38 -5.41 -1.19
N PHE A 19 -0.50 -4.58 -1.76
CA PHE A 19 -1.90 -4.51 -1.38
C PHE A 19 -2.65 -5.82 -1.64
N VAL A 20 -2.46 -6.42 -2.82
CA VAL A 20 -3.06 -7.74 -3.15
C VAL A 20 -2.54 -8.82 -2.21
N LEU A 21 -1.22 -8.87 -1.96
CA LEU A 21 -0.63 -9.83 -1.02
C LEU A 21 -1.16 -9.63 0.40
N CYS A 22 -1.37 -8.38 0.82
CA CYS A 22 -1.96 -8.06 2.12
C CYS A 22 -3.41 -8.52 2.22
N ILE A 23 -4.23 -8.34 1.18
CA ILE A 23 -5.59 -8.89 1.14
C ILE A 23 -5.56 -10.42 1.26
N ILE A 24 -4.69 -11.08 0.50
CA ILE A 24 -4.54 -12.55 0.54
C ILE A 24 -4.19 -13.01 1.96
N ASP A 25 -3.28 -12.33 2.64
CA ASP A 25 -2.95 -12.62 4.04
C ASP A 25 -4.17 -12.47 4.96
N ILE A 26 -4.84 -11.32 4.92
CA ILE A 26 -6.01 -11.02 5.76
C ILE A 26 -7.13 -12.05 5.56
N VAL A 27 -7.41 -12.44 4.31
CA VAL A 27 -8.46 -13.41 4.00
C VAL A 27 -8.09 -14.81 4.52
N ASN A 28 -6.81 -15.19 4.46
CA ASN A 28 -6.33 -16.50 4.89
C ASN A 28 -6.08 -16.63 6.41
N ARG A 29 -6.03 -15.52 7.15
CA ARG A 29 -5.93 -15.52 8.62
C ARG A 29 -7.09 -16.27 9.27
N LYS A 30 -6.78 -17.28 10.10
CA LYS A 30 -7.77 -18.13 10.79
C LYS A 30 -8.16 -17.58 12.16
N ASP A 31 -7.32 -16.72 12.73
CA ASP A 31 -7.45 -16.02 14.00
C ASP A 31 -8.36 -14.78 13.92
N LEU A 32 -8.60 -14.24 12.72
CA LEU A 32 -9.42 -13.06 12.50
C LEU A 32 -10.88 -13.44 12.19
N GLY A 33 -11.82 -12.87 12.96
CA GLY A 33 -13.24 -12.89 12.62
C GLY A 33 -13.56 -12.08 11.35
N GLY A 34 -14.67 -12.38 10.67
CA GLY A 34 -15.03 -11.76 9.38
C GLY A 34 -15.14 -10.24 9.40
N GLY A 35 -15.74 -9.65 10.44
CA GLY A 35 -15.83 -8.19 10.59
C GLY A 35 -14.47 -7.52 10.72
N TRP A 36 -13.53 -8.15 11.44
CA TRP A 36 -12.16 -7.65 11.57
C TRP A 36 -11.41 -7.70 10.24
N LYS A 37 -11.62 -8.72 9.41
CA LYS A 37 -11.03 -8.80 8.07
C LYS A 37 -11.47 -7.63 7.18
N VAL A 38 -12.76 -7.32 7.18
CA VAL A 38 -13.31 -6.20 6.39
C VAL A 38 -12.72 -4.87 6.85
N LEU A 39 -12.65 -4.63 8.17
CA LEU A 39 -12.05 -3.42 8.72
C LEU A 39 -10.59 -3.26 8.28
N TRP A 40 -9.80 -4.33 8.37
CA TRP A 40 -8.39 -4.29 7.97
C TRP A 40 -8.20 -4.03 6.48
N ILE A 41 -9.02 -4.64 5.62
CA ILE A 41 -9.00 -4.36 4.17
C ILE A 41 -9.26 -2.88 3.91
N ILE A 42 -10.26 -2.28 4.57
CA ILE A 42 -10.56 -0.84 4.44
C ILE A 42 -9.35 0.01 4.86
N ILE A 43 -8.75 -0.27 6.02
CA ILE A 43 -7.58 0.46 6.53
C ILE A 43 -6.39 0.38 5.56
N THR A 44 -6.10 -0.82 5.03
CA THR A 44 -4.98 -1.04 4.10
C THR A 44 -5.17 -0.35 2.74
N PHE A 45 -6.42 -0.07 2.33
CA PHE A 45 -6.70 0.70 1.13
C PHE A 45 -6.18 2.15 1.25
N PHE A 46 -6.38 2.77 2.42
CA PHE A 46 -5.87 4.11 2.69
C PHE A 46 -4.35 4.15 2.89
N TRP A 47 -3.74 3.04 3.32
CA TRP A 47 -2.29 2.94 3.38
C TRP A 47 -1.62 3.15 2.00
N GLY A 48 -2.26 2.70 0.91
CA GLY A 48 -1.77 2.95 -0.46
C GLY A 48 -1.71 4.43 -0.85
N ILE A 49 -2.42 5.31 -0.13
CA ILE A 49 -2.45 6.76 -0.37
C ILE A 49 -1.27 7.46 0.32
N GLY A 50 -0.74 6.91 1.42
CA GLY A 50 0.39 7.51 2.17
C GLY A 50 1.63 7.81 1.32
N PRO A 51 2.13 6.86 0.49
CA PRO A 51 3.25 7.05 -0.41
C PRO A 51 3.01 8.12 -1.48
N ILE A 52 1.77 8.21 -1.99
CA ILE A 52 1.36 9.22 -2.96
C ILE A 52 1.36 10.61 -2.31
N LEU A 53 0.79 10.74 -1.11
CA LEU A 53 0.80 11.98 -0.32
C LEU A 53 2.21 12.40 0.07
N TYR A 54 3.11 11.46 0.35
CA TYR A 54 4.49 11.75 0.69
C TYR A 54 5.27 12.40 -0.48
N ILE A 55 5.06 11.91 -1.71
CA ILE A 55 5.60 12.56 -2.92
C ILE A 55 4.97 13.95 -3.11
N LEU A 56 3.64 14.03 -3.07
CA LEU A 56 2.90 15.24 -3.47
C LEU A 56 3.01 16.38 -2.46
N LEU A 57 2.89 16.10 -1.16
CA LEU A 57 2.83 17.10 -0.10
C LEU A 57 4.15 17.20 0.68
N GLY A 58 4.84 16.08 0.87
CA GLY A 58 6.07 16.04 1.67
C GLY A 58 7.30 16.63 0.96
N ARG A 59 7.24 16.85 -0.35
CA ARG A 59 8.43 17.07 -1.21
C ARG A 59 9.55 16.05 -0.93
N GLY A 60 9.16 14.87 -0.43
CA GLY A 60 10.07 13.85 0.05
C GLY A 60 10.63 13.04 -1.10
N LYS A 61 11.89 12.60 -0.97
CA LYS A 61 12.45 11.57 -1.86
C LYS A 61 11.87 10.23 -1.41
N PHE A 62 11.40 9.42 -2.35
CA PHE A 62 11.04 8.03 -2.04
C PHE A 62 12.23 7.37 -1.32
N TRP A 63 11.95 6.59 -0.28
CA TRP A 63 12.98 6.00 0.58
C TRP A 63 13.99 5.20 -0.25
#